data_AF-A0A6M0SAM0-F1
#
_entry.id   AF-A0A6M0SAM0-F1
#
_cell.length_a   1.000
_cell.length_b   1.000
_cell.length_c   1.000
_cell.angle_alpha   90.00
_cell.angle_beta   90.00
_cell.angle_gamma   90.00
#
_symmetry.space_group_name_H-M   'P 1'
#
loop_
_entity.id
_entity.type
_entity.pdbx_description
1 polymer ?
#
loop_
_entity_poly.entity_id
_entity_poly.type
_entity_poly.pdbx_seq_one_letter_code
_entity_poly.pdbx_strand_id
1 'polypeptide(L)'
;MSITTYTDVQDAGLLPGQIYSEELAASIRTGYNADTVVLPAGFGCVKGTNQGEVILPSGAGTFMGIIKLPFSLEKRTGYSLDTAGRFGYPVNYETAYVNQGVIAVYVDDTVAEGNPVYLNHTASTSVVGAFRNDANTANAQLVDGAKFLSGAVGTASSLAIALVSINAA
;
A
#
# COMPACT_ATOMS: atom_id res chain seq x y z
N MET A 1 -9.58 16.18 -17.80
CA MET A 1 -10.44 15.46 -16.84
C MET A 1 -10.81 16.43 -15.73
N SER A 2 -12.10 16.69 -15.52
CA SER A 2 -12.56 17.49 -14.39
C SER A 2 -12.58 16.62 -13.14
N ILE A 3 -11.81 16.99 -12.12
CA ILE A 3 -11.88 16.38 -10.79
C ILE A 3 -13.18 16.87 -10.14
N THR A 4 -14.16 15.99 -9.96
CA THR A 4 -15.49 16.34 -9.42
C THR A 4 -15.59 16.15 -7.90
N THR A 5 -14.61 15.48 -7.29
CA THR A 5 -14.53 15.21 -5.85
C THR A 5 -13.07 15.18 -5.41
N TYR A 6 -12.73 15.94 -4.37
CA TYR A 6 -11.38 16.03 -3.79
C TYR A 6 -11.14 15.02 -2.65
N THR A 7 -12.04 14.04 -2.48
CA THR A 7 -12.00 13.10 -1.35
C THR A 7 -10.70 12.31 -1.28
N ASP A 8 -10.10 12.00 -2.44
CA ASP A 8 -8.83 11.29 -2.52
C ASP A 8 -7.63 12.15 -2.05
N VAL A 9 -7.79 13.48 -1.93
CA VAL A 9 -6.73 14.46 -1.59
C VAL A 9 -6.90 15.01 -0.15
N GLN A 10 -7.94 14.59 0.58
CA GLN A 10 -8.29 15.16 1.90
C GLN A 10 -7.25 14.88 3.00
N ASP A 11 -6.40 13.86 2.85
CA ASP A 11 -5.30 13.57 3.77
C ASP A 11 -4.05 14.41 3.44
N ALA A 12 -4.13 15.71 3.73
CA ALA A 12 -3.01 16.66 3.64
C ALA A 12 -2.33 16.79 2.26
N GLY A 13 -3.04 16.46 1.17
CA GLY A 13 -2.50 16.54 -0.19
C GLY A 13 -1.71 15.31 -0.65
N LEU A 14 -1.71 14.22 0.13
CA LEU A 14 -1.09 12.96 -0.24
C LEU A 14 -2.08 12.05 -0.96
N LEU A 15 -1.63 11.37 -2.01
CA LEU A 15 -2.35 10.27 -2.64
C LEU A 15 -1.71 8.93 -2.24
N PRO A 16 -2.50 7.88 -1.98
CA PRO A 16 -1.96 6.57 -1.64
C PRO A 16 -1.12 6.02 -2.80
N GLY A 17 0.04 5.46 -2.50
CA GLY A 17 0.99 4.96 -3.48
C GLY A 17 1.79 6.05 -4.21
N GLN A 18 1.65 7.33 -3.82
CA GLN A 18 2.48 8.41 -4.33
C GLN A 18 3.87 8.40 -3.69
N ILE A 19 4.90 8.52 -4.51
CA ILE A 19 6.29 8.69 -4.05
C ILE A 19 6.47 10.12 -3.57
N TYR A 20 7.00 10.29 -2.36
CA TYR A 20 7.32 11.59 -1.78
C TYR A 20 8.77 11.94 -2.12
N SER A 21 8.97 12.96 -2.97
CA SER A 21 10.20 13.11 -3.78
C SER A 21 11.38 13.82 -3.11
N GLU A 22 11.41 13.99 -1.79
CA GLU A 22 12.49 14.76 -1.14
C GLU A 22 13.64 13.90 -0.59
N GLU A 23 13.46 12.59 -0.43
CA GLU A 23 14.52 11.69 0.04
C GLU A 23 14.62 10.37 -0.74
N LEU A 24 15.82 10.09 -1.24
CA LEU A 24 16.27 8.90 -1.98
C LEU A 24 15.60 8.63 -3.34
N ALA A 25 16.42 8.24 -4.32
CA ALA A 25 15.96 7.70 -5.59
C ALA A 25 15.11 6.45 -5.33
N ALA A 26 13.79 6.60 -5.34
CA ALA A 26 12.88 5.51 -5.07
C ALA A 26 13.13 4.37 -6.08
N SER A 27 13.37 3.16 -5.56
CA SER A 27 13.52 1.98 -6.40
C SER A 27 12.13 1.45 -6.73
N ILE A 28 11.75 1.64 -7.99
CA ILE A 28 10.50 1.12 -8.56
C ILE A 28 10.81 -0.17 -9.30
N ARG A 29 10.07 -1.22 -8.97
CA ARG A 29 10.09 -2.50 -9.69
C ARG A 29 8.73 -2.78 -10.30
N THR A 30 8.74 -3.66 -11.28
CA THR A 30 7.54 -4.09 -11.99
C THR A 30 7.23 -5.55 -11.68
N GLY A 31 5.95 -5.88 -11.73
CA GLY A 31 5.47 -7.25 -11.65
C GLY A 31 4.15 -7.38 -12.38
N TYR A 32 3.39 -8.41 -12.02
CA TYR A 32 2.08 -8.67 -12.58
C TYR A 32 1.11 -9.01 -11.45
N ASN A 33 -0.10 -8.44 -11.51
CA ASN A 33 -1.15 -8.77 -10.54
C ASN A 33 -1.69 -10.17 -10.82
N ALA A 34 -1.18 -11.15 -10.08
CA ALA A 34 -1.63 -12.54 -10.14
C ALA A 34 -2.71 -12.86 -9.10
N ASP A 35 -3.17 -11.86 -8.35
CA ASP A 35 -4.24 -12.02 -7.38
C ASP A 35 -5.61 -12.12 -8.07
N THR A 36 -6.63 -12.47 -7.31
CA THR A 36 -8.04 -12.47 -7.72
C THR A 36 -8.72 -11.12 -7.54
N VAL A 37 -8.00 -10.14 -6.98
CA VAL A 37 -8.51 -8.79 -6.65
C VAL A 37 -7.63 -7.68 -7.23
N VAL A 38 -8.17 -6.47 -7.27
CA VAL A 38 -7.41 -5.26 -7.58
C VAL A 38 -6.35 -5.06 -6.49
N LEU A 39 -5.12 -4.71 -6.86
CA LEU A 39 -4.07 -4.30 -5.92
C LEU A 39 -4.15 -2.80 -5.67
N PRO A 40 -4.68 -2.33 -4.53
CA PRO A 40 -4.86 -0.91 -4.28
C PRO A 40 -3.51 -0.19 -4.15
N ALA A 41 -3.44 1.05 -4.65
CA ALA A 41 -2.27 1.88 -4.42
C ALA A 41 -2.07 2.14 -2.92
N GLY A 42 -0.81 2.22 -2.48
CA GLY A 42 -0.46 2.45 -1.08
C GLY A 42 -0.63 1.23 -0.16
N PHE A 43 -0.98 0.06 -0.70
CA PHE A 43 -1.01 -1.21 0.04
C PHE A 43 0.34 -1.92 -0.11
N GLY A 44 0.71 -2.70 0.91
CA GLY A 44 1.85 -3.61 0.83
C GLY A 44 1.51 -4.85 0.00
N CYS A 45 2.46 -5.29 -0.80
CA CYS A 45 2.35 -6.49 -1.61
C CYS A 45 3.44 -7.50 -1.30
N VAL A 46 3.11 -8.77 -1.51
CA VAL A 46 4.02 -9.90 -1.31
C VAL A 46 4.19 -10.70 -2.59
N LYS A 47 5.22 -11.54 -2.61
CA LYS A 47 5.50 -12.45 -3.71
C LYS A 47 4.41 -13.51 -3.84
N GLY A 48 3.91 -13.68 -5.05
CA GLY A 48 3.06 -14.82 -5.42
C GLY A 48 3.84 -16.14 -5.51
N THR A 49 3.23 -17.12 -6.17
CA THR A 49 3.81 -18.47 -6.30
C THR A 49 4.95 -18.47 -7.33
N ASN A 50 4.73 -17.82 -8.47
CA ASN A 50 5.68 -17.76 -9.57
C ASN A 50 6.51 -16.47 -9.53
N GLN A 51 7.56 -16.44 -10.35
CA GLN A 51 8.41 -15.26 -10.48
C GLN A 51 7.65 -14.09 -11.10
N GLY A 52 7.78 -12.90 -10.50
CA GLY A 52 7.13 -11.67 -10.99
C GLY A 52 5.68 -11.51 -10.59
N GLU A 53 5.09 -12.51 -9.92
CA GLU A 53 3.74 -12.41 -9.36
C GLU A 53 3.72 -11.53 -8.12
N VAL A 54 2.81 -10.56 -8.14
CA VAL A 54 2.54 -9.63 -7.05
C VAL A 54 1.11 -9.87 -6.60
N ILE A 55 0.92 -10.10 -5.32
CA ILE A 55 -0.39 -10.36 -4.70
C ILE A 55 -0.55 -9.56 -3.40
N LEU A 56 -1.78 -9.44 -2.90
CA LEU A 56 -2.01 -9.02 -1.52
C LEU A 56 -1.58 -10.13 -0.57
N PRO A 57 -1.10 -9.77 0.64
CA PRO A 57 -0.69 -10.77 1.61
C PRO A 57 -1.89 -11.62 2.08
N SER A 58 -1.69 -12.94 2.17
CA SER A 58 -2.67 -13.88 2.74
C SER A 58 -2.09 -14.67 3.94
N GLY A 59 -1.04 -14.12 4.54
CA GLY A 59 -0.20 -14.70 5.58
C GLY A 59 1.17 -14.04 5.61
N ALA A 60 2.01 -14.41 6.59
CA ALA A 60 3.40 -13.97 6.62
C ALA A 60 4.11 -14.49 5.34
N GLY A 61 4.66 -13.57 4.55
CA GLY A 61 5.16 -13.84 3.21
C GLY A 61 6.25 -12.86 2.81
N THR A 62 6.97 -13.16 1.73
CA THR A 62 8.07 -12.30 1.27
C THR A 62 7.52 -10.96 0.79
N PHE A 63 7.71 -9.92 1.61
CA PHE A 63 7.37 -8.55 1.26
C PHE A 63 8.17 -8.10 0.03
N MET A 64 7.45 -7.60 -0.99
CA MET A 64 8.07 -7.10 -2.22
C MET A 64 8.17 -5.58 -2.24
N GLY A 65 7.24 -4.90 -1.57
CA GLY A 65 7.17 -3.45 -1.56
C GLY A 65 5.74 -2.93 -1.42
N ILE A 66 5.56 -1.67 -1.78
CA ILE A 66 4.30 -0.93 -1.69
C ILE A 66 3.81 -0.64 -3.10
N ILE A 67 2.54 -0.93 -3.38
CA ILE A 67 1.92 -0.69 -4.67
C ILE A 67 1.93 0.81 -4.99
N LYS A 68 2.54 1.17 -6.12
CA LYS A 68 2.61 2.55 -6.61
C LYS A 68 1.30 2.98 -7.24
N LEU A 69 0.95 4.26 -7.13
CA LEU A 69 -0.20 4.83 -7.83
C LEU A 69 -0.07 4.64 -9.37
N PRO A 70 -1.05 4.00 -10.04
CA PRO A 70 -1.05 3.89 -11.50
C PRO A 70 -1.45 5.22 -12.14
N PHE A 71 -0.72 5.64 -13.19
CA PHE A 71 -0.98 6.88 -13.94
C PHE A 71 -1.56 6.64 -15.34
N SER A 72 -1.49 5.41 -15.85
CA SER A 72 -1.95 5.04 -17.20
C SER A 72 -3.32 4.36 -17.20
N LEU A 73 -3.91 4.12 -16.02
CA LEU A 73 -5.15 3.38 -15.87
C LEU A 73 -6.33 4.32 -15.58
N GLU A 74 -7.47 4.00 -16.16
CA GLU A 74 -8.73 4.69 -15.88
C GLU A 74 -9.31 4.19 -14.55
N LYS A 75 -9.78 5.11 -13.68
CA LYS A 75 -10.50 4.80 -12.45
C LYS A 75 -11.92 4.29 -12.77
N ARG A 76 -12.12 2.96 -12.78
CA ARG A 76 -13.37 2.32 -13.20
C ARG A 76 -13.78 1.13 -12.30
N THR A 77 -15.04 1.12 -11.87
CA THR A 77 -15.66 0.01 -11.12
C THR A 77 -15.60 -1.29 -11.90
N GLY A 78 -15.25 -2.40 -11.23
CA GLY A 78 -15.11 -3.72 -11.86
C GLY A 78 -13.85 -3.89 -12.69
N TYR A 79 -12.92 -2.93 -12.64
CA TYR A 79 -11.64 -3.01 -13.35
C TYR A 79 -10.47 -2.57 -12.46
N SER A 80 -10.42 -1.30 -12.07
CA SER A 80 -9.28 -0.71 -11.36
C SER A 80 -9.65 -0.23 -9.95
N LEU A 81 -10.87 -0.52 -9.50
CA LEU A 81 -11.39 -0.21 -8.18
C LEU A 81 -11.62 -1.51 -7.41
N ASP A 82 -11.11 -1.57 -6.18
CA ASP A 82 -11.47 -2.64 -5.24
C ASP A 82 -12.94 -2.49 -4.78
N THR A 83 -13.41 -3.44 -3.97
CA THR A 83 -14.77 -3.44 -3.44
C THR A 83 -15.06 -2.27 -2.48
N ALA A 84 -14.02 -1.63 -1.93
CA ALA A 84 -14.11 -0.45 -1.09
C ALA A 84 -13.93 0.86 -1.87
N GLY A 85 -13.81 0.80 -3.21
CA GLY A 85 -13.65 1.97 -4.08
C GLY A 85 -12.21 2.53 -4.14
N ARG A 86 -11.21 1.79 -3.66
CA ARG A 86 -9.79 2.18 -3.73
C ARG A 86 -9.22 1.89 -5.10
N PHE A 87 -8.46 2.85 -5.64
CA PHE A 87 -7.89 2.77 -6.97
C PHE A 87 -6.55 2.03 -6.98
N GLY A 88 -6.32 1.20 -8.00
CA GLY A 88 -5.15 0.35 -8.07
C GLY A 88 -5.00 -0.40 -9.40
N TYR A 89 -4.12 -1.40 -9.40
CA TYR A 89 -3.87 -2.23 -10.58
C TYR A 89 -4.91 -3.35 -10.71
N PRO A 90 -5.58 -3.49 -11.87
CA PRO A 90 -6.50 -4.56 -12.18
C PRO A 90 -5.87 -5.95 -12.04
N VAL A 91 -6.72 -6.95 -11.86
CA VAL A 91 -6.34 -8.36 -11.99
C VAL A 91 -5.76 -8.59 -13.38
N ASN A 92 -4.72 -9.42 -13.45
CA ASN A 92 -4.06 -9.80 -14.69
C ASN A 92 -3.44 -8.63 -15.48
N TYR A 93 -2.86 -7.67 -14.78
CA TYR A 93 -2.25 -6.47 -15.37
C TYR A 93 -0.84 -6.22 -14.84
N GLU A 94 0.02 -5.54 -15.61
CA GLU A 94 1.34 -5.15 -15.13
C GLU A 94 1.23 -4.16 -13.96
N THR A 95 2.00 -4.40 -12.92
CA THR A 95 2.00 -3.58 -11.70
C THR A 95 3.35 -2.92 -11.50
N ALA A 96 3.35 -1.80 -10.80
CA ALA A 96 4.56 -1.20 -10.28
C ALA A 96 4.47 -1.08 -8.76
N TYR A 97 5.57 -1.39 -8.09
CA TYR A 97 5.70 -1.29 -6.64
C TYR A 97 7.04 -0.66 -6.27
N VAL A 98 7.08 -0.02 -5.11
CA VAL A 98 8.27 0.62 -4.56
C VAL A 98 8.83 -0.28 -3.49
N ASN A 99 10.11 -0.67 -3.60
CA ASN A 99 10.80 -1.46 -2.57
C ASN A 99 11.81 -0.62 -1.75
N GLN A 100 12.16 0.58 -2.22
CA GLN A 100 12.99 1.53 -1.50
C GLN A 100 12.55 2.97 -1.76
N GLY A 101 12.58 3.82 -0.74
CA GLY A 101 12.23 5.25 -0.83
C GLY A 101 11.09 5.65 0.11
N VAL A 102 10.60 6.88 -0.04
CA VAL A 102 9.47 7.41 0.74
C VAL A 102 8.18 7.36 -0.07
N ILE A 103 7.14 6.76 0.48
CA ILE A 103 5.86 6.54 -0.20
C ILE A 103 4.69 6.72 0.77
N ALA A 104 3.59 7.28 0.26
CA ALA A 104 2.33 7.39 0.97
C ALA A 104 1.60 6.03 1.00
N VAL A 105 1.20 5.59 2.19
CA VAL A 105 0.55 4.29 2.41
C VAL A 105 -0.76 4.46 3.15
N TYR A 106 -1.63 3.47 3.02
CA TYR A 106 -2.80 3.37 3.87
C TYR A 106 -2.45 2.76 5.23
N VAL A 107 -2.96 3.38 6.29
CA VAL A 107 -2.88 2.88 7.65
C VAL A 107 -4.25 2.56 8.22
N ASP A 108 -4.32 1.50 9.01
CA ASP A 108 -5.55 1.03 9.67
C ASP A 108 -5.50 1.15 11.20
N ASP A 109 -4.50 1.87 11.72
CA ASP A 109 -4.31 2.16 13.13
C ASP A 109 -3.71 3.56 13.35
N THR A 110 -3.57 3.96 14.61
CA THR A 110 -2.88 5.19 15.02
C THR A 110 -1.37 5.04 14.89
N VAL A 111 -0.79 5.70 13.91
CA VAL A 111 0.67 5.72 13.69
C VAL A 111 1.24 7.10 14.01
N ALA A 112 2.49 7.11 14.46
CA ALA A 112 3.27 8.32 14.72
C ALA A 112 4.62 8.22 14.01
N GLU A 113 5.26 9.37 13.81
CA GLU A 113 6.61 9.43 13.24
C GLU A 113 7.59 8.59 14.09
N GLY A 114 8.45 7.82 13.42
CA GLY A 114 9.42 6.94 14.05
C GLY A 114 8.88 5.58 14.48
N ASN A 115 7.56 5.35 14.42
CA ASN A 115 7.00 4.04 14.71
C ASN A 115 7.52 2.98 13.73
N PRO A 116 7.73 1.73 14.21
CA PRO A 116 7.99 0.61 13.32
C PRO A 116 6.79 0.37 12.39
N VAL A 117 7.07 -0.19 11.22
CA VAL A 117 6.04 -0.43 10.18
C VAL A 117 5.74 -1.92 10.12
N TYR A 118 4.48 -2.26 10.33
CA TYR A 118 3.97 -3.62 10.19
C TYR A 118 2.97 -3.70 9.04
N LEU A 119 3.12 -4.70 8.19
CA LEU A 119 2.19 -5.02 7.11
C LEU A 119 1.15 -6.02 7.61
N ASN A 120 -0.13 -5.62 7.59
CA ASN A 120 -1.22 -6.52 7.94
C ASN A 120 -1.44 -7.58 6.85
N HIS A 121 -1.31 -8.85 7.21
CA HIS A 121 -1.36 -9.97 6.25
C HIS A 121 -2.51 -10.94 6.48
N THR A 122 -3.21 -10.82 7.62
CA THR A 122 -4.37 -11.64 7.92
C THR A 122 -5.60 -10.75 8.08
N ALA A 123 -6.71 -11.15 7.47
CA ALA A 123 -7.98 -10.45 7.62
C ALA A 123 -8.48 -10.63 9.06
N SER A 124 -8.53 -9.54 9.81
CA SER A 124 -9.08 -9.48 11.17
C SER A 124 -10.02 -8.27 11.27
N THR A 125 -10.02 -7.56 12.41
CA THR A 125 -10.53 -6.19 12.55
C THR A 125 -9.70 -5.14 11.80
N SER A 126 -8.98 -5.54 10.74
CA SER A 126 -7.86 -4.83 10.12
C SER A 126 -7.84 -5.12 8.63
N VAL A 127 -7.47 -4.13 7.81
CA VAL A 127 -7.50 -4.28 6.36
C VAL A 127 -6.22 -4.96 5.88
N VAL A 128 -6.36 -6.05 5.13
CA VAL A 128 -5.21 -6.78 4.55
C VAL A 128 -4.49 -5.89 3.56
N GLY A 129 -3.16 -5.83 3.65
CA GLY A 129 -2.32 -4.96 2.83
C GLY A 129 -2.14 -3.54 3.39
N ALA A 130 -2.92 -3.13 4.40
CA ALA A 130 -2.71 -1.86 5.09
C ALA A 130 -1.56 -1.97 6.12
N PHE A 131 -1.05 -0.81 6.53
CA PHE A 131 0.06 -0.70 7.48
C PHE A 131 -0.39 -0.25 8.86
N ARG A 132 0.39 -0.66 9.86
CA ARG A 132 0.17 -0.35 11.27
C ARG A 132 1.49 -0.28 12.04
N ASN A 133 1.41 0.12 13.31
CA ASN A 133 2.57 0.29 14.19
C ASN A 133 2.89 -0.94 15.07
N ASP A 134 2.07 -1.99 15.02
CA ASP A 134 2.15 -3.15 15.91
C ASP A 134 1.97 -4.49 15.18
N ALA A 135 2.20 -5.60 15.88
CA ALA A 135 2.10 -6.94 15.29
C ALA A 135 0.66 -7.47 15.12
N ASN A 136 -0.36 -6.74 15.60
CA ASN A 136 -1.78 -7.11 15.58
C ASN A 136 -2.03 -8.55 16.02
N THR A 137 -1.46 -8.96 17.16
CA THR A 137 -1.55 -10.35 17.64
C THR A 137 -1.10 -11.38 16.59
N ALA A 138 0.03 -11.11 15.92
CA ALA A 138 0.61 -11.92 14.84
C ALA A 138 -0.15 -11.93 13.49
N ASN A 139 -1.11 -11.01 13.30
CA ASN A 139 -1.76 -10.79 12.00
C ASN A 139 -1.00 -9.81 11.10
N ALA A 140 0.04 -9.17 11.63
CA ALA A 140 0.90 -8.27 10.88
C ALA A 140 2.39 -8.64 11.05
N GLN A 141 3.14 -8.50 9.96
CA GLN A 141 4.57 -8.79 9.91
C GLN A 141 5.38 -7.50 9.90
N LEU A 142 6.49 -7.48 10.63
CA LEU A 142 7.41 -6.36 10.63
C LEU A 142 8.02 -6.19 9.23
N VAL A 143 7.97 -4.98 8.69
CA VAL A 143 8.72 -4.60 7.49
C VAL A 143 10.06 -4.04 7.96
N ASP A 144 11.09 -4.90 7.93
CA ASP A 144 12.40 -4.53 8.45
C ASP A 144 13.00 -3.34 7.69
N GLY A 145 13.68 -2.46 8.42
CA GLY A 145 14.25 -1.22 7.87
C GLY A 145 13.23 -0.16 7.44
N ALA A 146 11.92 -0.35 7.70
CA ALA A 146 10.89 0.65 7.42
C ALA A 146 10.47 1.43 8.68
N LYS A 147 10.11 2.70 8.49
CA LYS A 147 9.62 3.60 9.55
C LYS A 147 8.58 4.58 9.02
N PHE A 148 7.61 4.93 9.86
CA PHE A 148 6.68 6.01 9.56
C PHE A 148 7.40 7.37 9.65
N LEU A 149 7.16 8.24 8.68
CA LEU A 149 7.66 9.62 8.62
C LEU A 149 6.57 10.65 8.93
N SER A 150 5.31 10.24 8.98
CA SER A 150 4.20 11.09 9.40
C SER A 150 3.23 10.31 10.28
N GLY A 151 2.52 11.03 11.14
CA GLY A 151 1.42 10.46 11.92
C GLY A 151 0.11 10.44 11.14
N ALA A 152 -0.73 9.46 11.43
CA ALA A 152 -2.10 9.36 10.92
C ALA A 152 -2.94 8.47 11.85
N VAL A 153 -4.26 8.67 11.84
CA VAL A 153 -5.20 7.88 12.65
C VAL A 153 -6.15 7.15 11.73
N GLY A 154 -5.80 5.91 11.39
CA GLY A 154 -6.63 5.02 10.59
C GLY A 154 -7.46 4.07 11.46
N THR A 155 -8.49 3.50 10.85
CA THR A 155 -9.26 2.37 11.39
C THR A 155 -9.59 1.42 10.24
N ALA A 156 -9.99 0.18 10.52
CA ALA A 156 -10.39 -0.74 9.46
C ALA A 156 -11.59 -0.27 8.61
N SER A 157 -12.47 0.57 9.17
CA SER A 157 -13.62 1.14 8.46
C SER A 157 -13.31 2.46 7.75
N SER A 158 -12.21 3.12 8.12
CA SER A 158 -11.77 4.39 7.56
C SER A 158 -10.25 4.47 7.64
N LEU A 159 -9.59 4.02 6.57
CA LEU A 159 -8.13 4.10 6.47
C LEU A 159 -7.70 5.57 6.37
N ALA A 160 -6.54 5.88 6.92
CA ALA A 160 -5.89 7.17 6.75
C ALA A 160 -4.59 7.00 5.95
N ILE A 161 -3.99 8.09 5.49
CA ILE A 161 -2.73 8.06 4.75
C ILE A 161 -1.57 8.56 5.63
N ALA A 162 -0.46 7.80 5.62
CA ALA A 162 0.80 8.19 6.25
C ALA A 162 1.97 8.03 5.28
N LEU A 163 3.06 8.76 5.51
CA LEU A 163 4.32 8.57 4.82
C LEU A 163 5.14 7.48 5.49
N VAL A 164 5.68 6.57 4.69
CA VAL A 164 6.61 5.54 5.13
C VAL A 164 7.90 5.63 4.33
N SER A 165 9.02 5.59 5.05
CA SER A 165 10.33 5.30 4.46
C SER A 165 10.51 3.78 4.47
N ILE A 166 10.77 3.20 3.30
CA ILE A 166 11.11 1.78 3.16
C ILE A 166 12.53 1.59 2.61
N ASN A 167 13.18 0.51 3.06
CA ASN A 167 14.44 0.03 2.52
C ASN A 167 14.43 -1.51 2.46
N ALA A 168 13.49 -2.07 1.70
CA ALA A 168 13.41 -3.50 1.47
C ALA A 168 14.43 -3.88 0.37
N ALA A 169 15.63 -4.27 0.82
CA ALA A 169 16.72 -4.76 -0.01
C ALA A 169 16.56 -6.24 -0.36
#